data_AF-A0A939YK28-F1
#
_entry.id   AF-A0A939YK28-F1
#
_cell.length_a   1.000
_cell.length_b   1.000
_cell.length_c   1.000
_cell.angle_alpha   90.00
_cell.angle_beta   90.00
_cell.angle_gamma   90.00
#
_symmetry.space_group_name_H-M   'P 1'
#
loop_
_entity.id
_entity.type
_entity.pdbx_description
1 polymer ?
#
loop_
_entity_poly.entity_id
_entity_poly.type
_entity_poly.pdbx_seq_one_letter_code
_entity_poly.pdbx_strand_id
1 'polypeptide(L)'
;MVDKSIFTVNESNLSMRIQQAEVYLKEFENEVKRASGASGLFRSKEDALSRIMILNEFAPNDPRVQAMFERARKCIVGSTGNFIDVTHDMIVYLENEENLRRMYAEKSEKAWNALLEQYKDKLLEKVYPAPDVLNVPTDDYVGKYVVLDEVRYPLNQFMGVTGEYIHVGKRSSGMYFVKIDSRKWLGPYESVKRYRRLVDTTMMEVDKWTVLGEIKDIAMEQPEAGQNKVGPPVFAPVVEPIALYVPGHVLGYYNADMETSGYFEGEDEVAGIKESWYTEKAVPEDVSPEKLVEIFRQAIKEKNYDLYVNCIQPERRQNPIQESQLLYYWDLHQERFHGEYVHANVVPEATKITVVKGYSDETGLDSYFLSKEEQAKIAERYGEKVEYASVQTVSFDKNGKQLGSPVRRNLIRTNGGRWYVRDYEIRF
;
A
#
# COMPACT_ATOMS: atom_id res chain seq x y z
N MET A 1 -1.29 35.02 -23.05
CA MET A 1 -0.59 35.74 -24.13
C MET A 1 0.05 36.96 -23.50
N VAL A 2 1.39 37.02 -23.47
CA VAL A 2 2.09 38.18 -22.91
C VAL A 2 1.93 39.36 -23.86
N ASP A 3 1.45 40.48 -23.34
CA ASP A 3 1.27 41.71 -24.10
C ASP A 3 2.64 42.23 -24.57
N LYS A 4 2.87 42.19 -25.89
CA LYS A 4 4.11 42.69 -26.53
C LYS A 4 4.31 44.20 -26.31
N SER A 5 3.31 44.92 -25.76
CA SER A 5 3.40 46.35 -25.44
C SER A 5 4.32 46.67 -24.25
N ILE A 6 4.57 45.71 -23.33
CA ILE A 6 5.28 45.97 -22.05
C ILE A 6 6.80 45.72 -22.14
N PHE A 7 7.25 44.89 -23.10
CA PHE A 7 8.66 44.53 -23.27
C PHE A 7 9.13 44.72 -24.71
N THR A 8 9.42 45.97 -25.06
CA THR A 8 9.93 46.36 -26.39
C THR A 8 11.46 46.34 -26.42
N VAL A 9 12.04 45.72 -27.45
CA VAL A 9 13.48 45.59 -27.67
C VAL A 9 13.89 46.37 -28.91
N ASN A 10 14.97 47.14 -28.81
CA ASN A 10 15.65 47.80 -29.91
C ASN A 10 17.17 47.84 -29.63
N GLU A 11 17.96 48.27 -30.60
CA GLU A 11 19.43 48.28 -30.47
C GLU A 11 19.92 49.14 -29.29
N SER A 12 19.26 50.27 -29.02
CA SER A 12 19.67 51.19 -27.95
C SER A 12 19.35 50.68 -26.54
N ASN A 13 18.42 49.73 -26.40
CA ASN A 13 18.00 49.19 -25.10
C ASN A 13 18.31 47.69 -24.90
N LEU A 14 18.90 47.02 -25.90
CA LEU A 14 19.15 45.58 -25.90
C LEU A 14 19.88 45.10 -24.63
N SER A 15 20.96 45.75 -24.24
CA SER A 15 21.74 45.38 -23.04
C SER A 15 20.91 45.49 -21.74
N MET A 16 20.07 46.53 -21.62
CA MET A 16 19.18 46.70 -20.47
C MET A 16 18.08 45.62 -20.46
N ARG A 17 17.52 45.28 -21.62
CA ARG A 17 16.48 44.24 -21.75
C ARG A 17 17.02 42.85 -21.46
N ILE A 18 18.27 42.55 -21.85
CA ILE A 18 18.97 41.32 -21.47
C ILE A 18 19.12 41.23 -19.95
N GLN A 19 19.56 42.31 -19.27
CA GLN A 19 19.66 42.31 -17.81
C GLN A 19 18.30 42.12 -17.12
N GLN A 20 17.24 42.73 -17.64
CA GLN A 20 15.89 42.53 -17.12
C GLN A 20 15.44 41.07 -17.28
N ALA A 21 15.62 40.46 -18.46
CA ALA A 21 15.27 39.06 -18.68
C ALA A 21 16.06 38.10 -17.78
N GLU A 22 17.33 38.42 -17.51
CA GLU A 22 18.19 37.63 -16.62
C GLU A 22 17.67 37.59 -15.17
N VAL A 23 17.05 38.67 -14.66
CA VAL A 23 16.44 38.69 -13.33
C VAL A 23 15.28 37.70 -13.24
N TYR A 24 14.35 37.77 -14.19
CA TYR A 24 13.19 36.86 -14.23
C TYR A 24 13.61 35.41 -14.47
N LEU A 25 14.64 35.17 -15.29
CA LEU A 25 15.20 33.83 -15.50
C LEU A 25 15.78 33.24 -14.21
N LYS A 26 16.53 34.04 -13.44
CA LYS A 26 17.07 33.60 -12.14
C LYS A 26 15.98 33.31 -11.11
N GLU A 27 14.90 34.09 -11.10
CA GLU A 27 13.74 33.81 -10.26
C GLU A 27 13.12 32.47 -10.63
N PHE A 28 12.90 32.21 -11.93
CA PHE A 28 12.37 30.94 -12.41
C PHE A 28 13.31 29.76 -12.10
N GLU A 29 14.62 29.92 -12.30
CA GLU A 29 15.63 28.93 -11.91
C GLU A 29 15.57 28.60 -10.42
N ASN A 30 15.41 29.61 -9.56
CA ASN A 30 15.33 29.42 -8.12
C ASN A 30 14.02 28.74 -7.71
N GLU A 31 12.89 29.07 -8.35
CA GLU A 31 11.62 28.39 -8.11
C GLU A 31 11.70 26.90 -8.52
N VAL A 32 12.27 26.59 -9.69
CA VAL A 32 12.49 25.20 -10.15
C VAL A 32 13.45 24.45 -9.22
N LYS A 33 14.54 25.08 -8.77
CA LYS A 33 15.46 24.48 -7.79
C LYS A 33 14.78 24.19 -6.46
N ARG A 34 13.96 25.12 -5.93
CA ARG A 34 13.19 24.89 -4.70
C ARG A 34 12.19 23.76 -4.85
N ALA A 35 11.56 23.66 -6.01
CA ALA A 35 10.61 22.59 -6.29
C ALA A 35 11.26 21.18 -6.28
N SER A 36 12.59 21.06 -6.42
CA SER A 36 13.34 19.80 -6.26
C SER A 36 12.75 18.63 -7.06
N GLY A 37 12.27 18.88 -8.28
CA GLY A 37 11.65 17.88 -9.15
C GLY A 37 10.11 17.80 -9.06
N ALA A 38 9.45 18.61 -8.23
CA ALA A 38 7.99 18.73 -8.21
C ALA A 38 7.48 19.64 -9.34
N SER A 39 6.43 19.18 -10.04
CA SER A 39 5.72 20.00 -11.03
C SER A 39 4.77 20.98 -10.34
N GLY A 40 4.70 22.24 -10.78
CA GLY A 40 3.79 23.23 -10.21
C GLY A 40 3.58 24.48 -11.08
N LEU A 41 2.79 25.42 -10.57
CA LEU A 41 2.64 26.77 -11.12
C LEU A 41 3.82 27.62 -10.67
N PHE A 42 4.70 27.95 -11.61
CA PHE A 42 5.87 28.79 -11.39
C PHE A 42 5.50 30.23 -11.73
N ARG A 43 5.43 31.10 -10.72
CA ARG A 43 4.96 32.48 -10.86
C ARG A 43 5.77 33.24 -11.91
N SER A 44 7.07 33.02 -11.96
CA SER A 44 8.00 33.74 -12.84
C SER A 44 8.12 33.15 -14.26
N LYS A 45 7.51 31.98 -14.53
CA LYS A 45 7.71 31.21 -15.77
C LYS A 45 7.23 31.94 -17.03
N GLU A 46 5.98 32.41 -17.07
CA GLU A 46 5.45 33.06 -18.27
C GLU A 46 6.20 34.36 -18.61
N ASP A 47 6.52 35.17 -17.60
CA ASP A 47 7.28 36.41 -17.77
C ASP A 47 8.73 36.17 -18.19
N ALA A 48 9.42 35.18 -17.60
CA ALA A 48 10.78 34.83 -18.01
C ALA A 48 10.83 34.32 -19.45
N LEU A 49 9.95 33.37 -19.81
CA LEU A 49 9.96 32.74 -21.12
C LEU A 49 9.56 33.70 -22.25
N SER A 50 8.55 34.53 -22.02
CA SER A 50 8.11 35.52 -23.01
C SER A 50 9.19 36.56 -23.33
N ARG A 51 9.91 37.07 -22.32
CA ARG A 51 11.00 38.03 -22.50
C ARG A 51 12.18 37.42 -23.25
N ILE A 52 12.54 36.18 -22.93
CA ILE A 52 13.60 35.44 -23.62
C ILE A 52 13.21 35.13 -25.07
N MET A 53 11.94 34.77 -25.32
CA MET A 53 11.41 34.57 -26.67
C MET A 53 11.54 35.85 -27.51
N ILE A 54 11.11 37.00 -26.99
CA ILE A 54 11.22 38.30 -27.68
C ILE A 54 12.69 38.66 -27.95
N LEU A 55 13.61 38.42 -27.00
CA LEU A 55 15.04 38.67 -27.19
C LEU A 55 15.66 37.74 -28.24
N ASN A 56 15.26 36.46 -28.26
CA ASN A 56 15.74 35.48 -29.23
C ASN A 56 15.22 35.74 -30.64
N GLU A 57 13.99 36.25 -30.78
CA GLU A 57 13.44 36.73 -32.05
C GLU A 57 14.20 37.96 -32.59
N PHE A 58 14.58 38.90 -31.70
CA PHE A 58 15.24 40.16 -32.09
C PHE A 58 16.75 40.01 -32.33
N ALA A 59 17.46 39.27 -31.46
CA ALA A 59 18.92 39.11 -31.50
C ALA A 59 19.33 37.63 -31.33
N PRO A 60 19.00 36.75 -32.28
CA PRO A 60 19.24 35.30 -32.18
C PRO A 60 20.73 34.91 -32.12
N ASN A 61 21.61 35.79 -32.61
CA ASN A 61 23.06 35.55 -32.68
C ASN A 61 23.83 36.18 -31.51
N ASP A 62 23.17 36.86 -30.56
CA ASP A 62 23.85 37.40 -29.37
C ASP A 62 24.17 36.24 -28.39
N PRO A 63 25.45 36.02 -28.03
CA PRO A 63 25.84 34.90 -27.16
C PRO A 63 25.15 34.90 -25.79
N ARG A 64 24.77 36.08 -25.26
CA ARG A 64 24.07 36.20 -23.98
C ARG A 64 22.63 35.74 -24.08
N VAL A 65 21.97 36.02 -25.20
CA VAL A 65 20.60 35.59 -25.48
C VAL A 65 20.56 34.07 -25.68
N GLN A 66 21.51 33.51 -26.42
CA GLN A 66 21.64 32.06 -26.59
C GLN A 66 21.86 31.33 -25.25
N ALA A 67 22.73 31.87 -24.39
CA ALA A 67 22.97 31.32 -23.06
C ALA A 67 21.71 31.35 -22.18
N MET A 68 20.93 32.44 -22.21
CA MET A 68 19.64 32.52 -21.51
C MET A 68 18.61 31.53 -22.07
N PHE A 69 18.57 31.35 -23.40
CA PHE A 69 17.65 30.42 -24.06
C PHE A 69 17.92 28.97 -23.65
N GLU A 70 19.18 28.53 -23.63
CA GLU A 70 19.56 27.19 -23.17
C GLU A 70 19.27 26.96 -21.68
N ARG A 71 19.51 27.97 -20.84
CA ARG A 71 19.13 27.92 -19.41
C ARG A 71 17.62 27.83 -19.23
N ALA A 72 16.84 28.63 -19.96
CA ALA A 72 15.38 28.58 -19.93
C ALA A 72 14.85 27.21 -20.39
N ARG A 73 15.45 26.61 -21.42
CA ARG A 73 15.13 25.24 -21.86
C ARG A 73 15.35 24.22 -20.75
N LYS A 74 16.50 24.27 -20.07
CA LYS A 74 16.76 23.41 -18.90
C LYS A 74 15.75 23.62 -17.78
N CYS A 75 15.35 24.87 -17.50
CA CYS A 75 14.32 25.17 -16.51
C CYS A 75 12.94 24.70 -16.92
N ILE A 76 12.57 24.74 -18.21
CA ILE A 76 11.30 24.19 -18.68
C ILE A 76 11.25 22.68 -18.40
N VAL A 77 12.31 21.95 -18.75
CA VAL A 77 12.43 20.51 -18.47
C VAL A 77 12.44 20.24 -16.97
N GLY A 78 13.19 21.02 -16.17
CA GLY A 78 13.16 20.90 -14.71
C GLY A 78 11.80 21.26 -14.09
N SER A 79 11.04 22.17 -14.72
CA SER A 79 9.71 22.61 -14.26
C SER A 79 8.62 21.58 -14.52
N THR A 80 8.83 20.65 -15.46
CA THR A 80 7.88 19.56 -15.73
C THR A 80 7.97 18.44 -14.70
N GLY A 81 9.00 18.47 -13.86
CA GLY A 81 9.34 17.45 -12.86
C GLY A 81 10.51 16.59 -13.32
N ASN A 82 11.12 15.84 -12.39
CA ASN A 82 12.11 14.84 -12.76
C ASN A 82 11.38 13.61 -13.33
N PHE A 83 11.89 13.07 -14.43
CA PHE A 83 11.36 11.85 -15.04
C PHE A 83 12.45 10.80 -15.15
N ILE A 84 12.03 9.55 -15.06
CA ILE A 84 12.82 8.38 -15.44
C ILE A 84 12.03 7.59 -16.47
N ASP A 85 12.74 6.80 -17.29
CA ASP A 85 12.07 5.77 -18.08
C ASP A 85 11.74 4.60 -17.15
N VAL A 86 10.46 4.29 -17.00
CA VAL A 86 10.00 3.13 -16.20
C VAL A 86 10.37 1.86 -16.95
N THR A 87 11.27 1.07 -16.37
CA THR A 87 11.70 -0.21 -16.96
C THR A 87 10.74 -1.34 -16.59
N HIS A 88 10.79 -2.45 -17.33
CA HIS A 88 9.97 -3.62 -17.03
C HIS A 88 10.26 -4.18 -15.63
N ASP A 89 11.52 -4.26 -15.20
CA ASP A 89 11.91 -4.71 -13.85
C ASP A 89 11.28 -3.85 -12.73
N MET A 90 11.00 -2.58 -13.00
CA MET A 90 10.33 -1.72 -12.03
C MET A 90 8.89 -2.14 -11.79
N ILE A 91 8.19 -2.68 -12.79
CA ILE A 91 6.74 -2.96 -12.78
C ILE A 91 6.36 -4.43 -12.90
N VAL A 92 7.30 -5.35 -13.12
CA VAL A 92 7.04 -6.79 -13.31
C VAL A 92 6.21 -7.41 -12.19
N TYR A 93 6.33 -6.91 -10.96
CA TYR A 93 5.53 -7.36 -9.83
C TYR A 93 4.02 -7.11 -10.02
N LEU A 94 3.62 -6.04 -10.70
CA LEU A 94 2.22 -5.74 -11.00
C LEU A 94 1.66 -6.75 -12.00
N GLU A 95 2.44 -7.13 -13.00
CA GLU A 95 2.06 -8.15 -13.98
C GLU A 95 1.96 -9.54 -13.32
N ASN A 96 2.90 -9.87 -12.44
CA ASN A 96 2.85 -11.11 -11.65
C ASN A 96 1.60 -11.14 -10.76
N GLU A 97 1.26 -10.02 -10.14
CA GLU A 97 0.05 -9.89 -9.32
C GLU A 97 -1.22 -10.05 -10.15
N GLU A 98 -1.32 -9.40 -11.32
CA GLU A 98 -2.47 -9.52 -12.22
C GLU A 98 -2.66 -10.97 -12.70
N ASN A 99 -1.56 -11.64 -13.06
CA ASN A 99 -1.59 -13.04 -13.46
C ASN A 99 -2.03 -13.96 -12.31
N LEU A 100 -1.55 -13.71 -11.08
CA LEU A 100 -1.96 -14.46 -9.89
C LEU A 100 -3.44 -14.25 -9.59
N ARG A 101 -3.91 -13.00 -9.63
CA ARG A 101 -5.32 -12.64 -9.44
C ARG A 101 -6.23 -13.37 -10.41
N ARG A 102 -5.92 -13.34 -11.71
CA ARG A 102 -6.70 -14.06 -12.73
C ARG A 102 -6.73 -15.57 -12.46
N MET A 103 -5.58 -16.16 -12.16
CA MET A 103 -5.48 -17.59 -11.85
C MET A 103 -6.37 -17.99 -10.66
N TYR A 104 -6.33 -17.24 -9.57
CA TYR A 104 -7.10 -17.55 -8.36
C TYR A 104 -8.59 -17.22 -8.51
N ALA A 105 -8.94 -16.19 -9.29
CA ALA A 105 -10.33 -15.91 -9.65
C ALA A 105 -10.96 -17.09 -10.41
N GLU A 106 -10.28 -17.60 -11.44
CA GLU A 106 -10.72 -18.78 -12.20
C GLU A 106 -10.80 -20.05 -11.33
N LYS A 107 -9.81 -20.25 -10.45
CA LYS A 107 -9.77 -21.38 -9.52
C LYS A 107 -10.94 -21.33 -8.54
N SER A 108 -11.17 -20.16 -7.94
CA SER A 108 -12.25 -19.91 -6.98
C SER A 108 -13.62 -20.04 -7.63
N GLU A 109 -13.80 -19.58 -8.87
CA GLU A 109 -15.07 -19.74 -9.61
C GLU A 109 -15.36 -21.22 -9.90
N LYS A 110 -14.36 -21.99 -10.34
CA LYS A 110 -14.50 -23.44 -10.55
C LYS A 110 -14.86 -24.16 -9.25
N ALA A 111 -14.16 -23.82 -8.16
CA ALA A 111 -14.39 -24.40 -6.84
C ALA A 111 -15.78 -24.03 -6.28
N TRP A 112 -16.24 -22.79 -6.50
CA TRP A 112 -17.59 -22.35 -6.15
C TRP A 112 -18.65 -23.15 -6.88
N ASN A 113 -18.53 -23.29 -8.20
CA ASN A 113 -19.47 -24.07 -9.00
C ASN A 113 -19.50 -25.55 -8.61
N ALA A 114 -18.33 -26.15 -8.31
CA ALA A 114 -18.25 -27.52 -7.81
C ALA A 114 -18.92 -27.69 -6.44
N LEU A 115 -18.75 -26.70 -5.55
CA LEU A 115 -19.39 -26.68 -4.24
C LEU A 115 -20.92 -26.59 -4.37
N LEU A 116 -21.43 -25.75 -5.26
CA LEU A 116 -22.87 -25.66 -5.53
C LEU A 116 -23.43 -26.98 -6.08
N GLU A 117 -22.72 -27.65 -6.99
CA GLU A 117 -23.14 -28.95 -7.51
C GLU A 117 -23.12 -30.03 -6.41
N GLN A 118 -22.15 -30.01 -5.51
CA GLN A 118 -22.09 -30.93 -4.35
C GLN A 118 -23.32 -30.83 -3.44
N TYR A 119 -23.84 -29.61 -3.24
CA TYR A 119 -24.98 -29.36 -2.37
C TYR A 119 -26.32 -29.28 -3.09
N LYS A 120 -26.35 -29.47 -4.41
CA LYS A 120 -27.52 -29.24 -5.27
C LYS A 120 -28.82 -29.86 -4.76
N ASP A 121 -28.79 -31.11 -4.34
CA ASP A 121 -29.97 -31.84 -3.85
C ASP A 121 -30.43 -31.37 -2.45
N LYS A 122 -29.57 -30.65 -1.73
CA LYS A 122 -29.84 -30.09 -0.40
C LYS A 122 -30.02 -28.57 -0.42
N LEU A 123 -29.83 -27.92 -1.56
CA LEU A 123 -30.06 -26.50 -1.72
C LEU A 123 -31.55 -26.20 -1.60
N LEU A 124 -31.86 -25.08 -0.96
CA LEU A 124 -33.21 -24.55 -0.92
C LEU A 124 -33.60 -24.13 -2.35
N GLU A 125 -34.64 -24.77 -2.90
CA GLU A 125 -35.10 -24.56 -4.29
C GLU A 125 -35.41 -23.08 -4.58
N LYS A 126 -35.92 -22.36 -3.59
CA LYS A 126 -36.25 -20.94 -3.69
C LYS A 126 -35.79 -20.18 -2.45
N VAL A 127 -34.87 -19.24 -2.65
CA VAL A 127 -34.33 -18.40 -1.56
C VAL A 127 -35.33 -17.34 -1.11
N TYR A 128 -36.01 -16.69 -2.07
CA TYR A 128 -37.03 -15.65 -1.80
C TYR A 128 -38.35 -15.95 -2.53
N PRO A 129 -39.53 -15.80 -1.89
CA PRO A 129 -39.67 -15.40 -0.50
C PRO A 129 -39.08 -16.44 0.45
N ALA A 130 -38.44 -15.99 1.52
CA ALA A 130 -37.87 -16.90 2.51
C ALA A 130 -38.99 -17.73 3.15
N PRO A 131 -38.70 -18.95 3.64
CA PRO A 131 -39.69 -19.76 4.34
C PRO A 131 -40.38 -18.95 5.44
N ASP A 132 -41.71 -18.95 5.42
CA ASP A 132 -42.50 -18.36 6.50
C ASP A 132 -42.45 -19.32 7.69
N VAL A 133 -41.52 -19.08 8.60
CA VAL A 133 -41.21 -19.95 9.73
C VAL A 133 -42.37 -20.20 10.69
N LEU A 134 -43.45 -19.42 10.61
CA LEU A 134 -44.67 -19.65 11.39
C LEU A 134 -45.67 -20.58 10.69
N ASN A 135 -45.55 -20.72 9.37
CA ASN A 135 -46.53 -21.42 8.53
C ASN A 135 -45.94 -22.61 7.76
N VAL A 136 -44.61 -22.68 7.63
CA VAL A 136 -43.89 -23.76 6.94
C VAL A 136 -43.26 -24.70 7.98
N PRO A 137 -43.45 -26.03 7.87
CA PRO A 137 -42.78 -27.01 8.73
C PRO A 137 -41.26 -26.81 8.75
N THR A 138 -40.65 -26.91 9.92
CA THR A 138 -39.20 -26.69 10.10
C THR A 138 -38.37 -27.66 9.28
N ASP A 139 -38.82 -28.90 9.13
CA ASP A 139 -38.14 -29.97 8.40
C ASP A 139 -38.04 -29.68 6.89
N ASP A 140 -38.83 -28.74 6.37
CA ASP A 140 -38.79 -28.36 4.95
C ASP A 140 -37.62 -27.44 4.61
N TYR A 141 -36.96 -26.83 5.61
CA TYR A 141 -35.85 -25.89 5.37
C TYR A 141 -34.68 -25.99 6.35
N VAL A 142 -34.88 -26.45 7.58
CA VAL A 142 -33.78 -26.74 8.50
C VAL A 142 -32.98 -27.94 7.98
N GLY A 143 -31.66 -27.84 7.99
CA GLY A 143 -30.72 -28.80 7.39
C GLY A 143 -30.53 -28.62 5.88
N LYS A 144 -31.30 -27.74 5.23
CA LYS A 144 -31.03 -27.34 3.83
C LYS A 144 -29.95 -26.27 3.77
N TYR A 145 -29.35 -26.14 2.60
CA TYR A 145 -28.34 -25.14 2.29
C TYR A 145 -28.96 -23.99 1.52
N VAL A 146 -28.46 -22.78 1.71
CA VAL A 146 -28.92 -21.59 1.02
C VAL A 146 -27.74 -20.77 0.52
N VAL A 147 -27.88 -20.23 -0.69
CA VAL A 147 -26.97 -19.23 -1.23
C VAL A 147 -27.62 -17.86 -1.04
N LEU A 148 -26.94 -17.01 -0.28
CA LEU A 148 -27.37 -15.63 -0.04
C LEU A 148 -26.39 -14.69 -0.72
N ASP A 149 -26.86 -13.99 -1.73
CA ASP A 149 -26.11 -12.94 -2.41
C ASP A 149 -26.25 -11.59 -1.71
N GLU A 150 -25.30 -10.69 -1.96
CA GLU A 150 -25.27 -9.32 -1.45
C GLU A 150 -25.37 -9.22 0.08
N VAL A 151 -24.78 -10.16 0.82
CA VAL A 151 -24.66 -10.08 2.28
C VAL A 151 -23.72 -8.93 2.64
N ARG A 152 -24.24 -7.92 3.36
CA ARG A 152 -23.54 -6.66 3.64
C ARG A 152 -22.93 -6.65 5.04
N TYR A 153 -21.60 -6.71 5.12
CA TYR A 153 -20.86 -6.60 6.38
C TYR A 153 -19.93 -5.39 6.34
N PRO A 154 -19.91 -4.51 7.36
CA PRO A 154 -20.66 -4.58 8.63
C PRO A 154 -22.04 -3.90 8.61
N LEU A 155 -22.53 -3.39 7.47
CA LEU A 155 -23.71 -2.51 7.41
C LEU A 155 -25.00 -3.09 8.04
N ASN A 156 -25.24 -4.40 7.89
CA ASN A 156 -26.45 -5.07 8.40
C ASN A 156 -26.18 -5.93 9.64
N GLN A 157 -25.04 -5.70 10.30
CA GLN A 157 -24.66 -6.39 11.53
C GLN A 157 -25.53 -5.94 12.71
N PHE A 158 -25.96 -6.89 13.54
CA PHE A 158 -26.64 -6.61 14.79
C PHE A 158 -26.33 -7.67 15.84
N MET A 159 -26.35 -7.25 17.11
CA MET A 159 -26.24 -8.15 18.25
C MET A 159 -27.64 -8.60 18.67
N GLY A 160 -27.96 -9.88 18.48
CA GLY A 160 -29.21 -10.51 18.91
C GLY A 160 -29.16 -11.00 20.35
N VAL A 161 -30.26 -11.61 20.81
CA VAL A 161 -30.30 -12.32 22.10
C VAL A 161 -29.54 -13.64 22.01
N THR A 162 -29.58 -14.29 20.84
CA THR A 162 -29.05 -15.65 20.62
C THR A 162 -27.67 -15.68 19.96
N GLY A 163 -27.12 -14.52 19.60
CA GLY A 163 -25.81 -14.41 18.95
C GLY A 163 -25.63 -13.11 18.18
N GLU A 164 -24.57 -13.04 17.40
CA GLU A 164 -24.30 -11.94 16.47
C GLU A 164 -24.61 -12.33 15.03
N TYR A 165 -25.31 -11.47 14.30
CA TYR A 165 -25.84 -11.78 12.98
C TYR A 165 -25.67 -10.65 11.98
N ILE A 166 -25.73 -11.01 10.71
CA ILE A 166 -26.04 -10.12 9.59
C ILE A 166 -27.44 -10.48 9.10
N HIS A 167 -28.34 -9.50 9.01
CA HIS A 167 -29.63 -9.75 8.37
C HIS A 167 -29.55 -9.61 6.84
N VAL A 168 -30.23 -10.51 6.13
CA VAL A 168 -30.33 -10.51 4.66
C VAL A 168 -31.80 -10.60 4.27
N GLY A 169 -32.20 -9.82 3.26
CA GLY A 169 -33.60 -9.74 2.82
C GLY A 169 -34.41 -8.62 3.48
N LYS A 170 -35.73 -8.71 3.39
CA LYS A 170 -36.67 -7.68 3.87
C LYS A 170 -37.92 -8.33 4.46
N ARG A 171 -38.56 -7.67 5.42
CA ARG A 171 -39.76 -8.19 6.11
C ARG A 171 -40.89 -8.65 5.18
N SER A 172 -41.07 -7.99 4.03
CA SER A 172 -42.13 -8.33 3.06
C SER A 172 -41.85 -9.60 2.25
N SER A 173 -40.59 -9.97 2.08
CA SER A 173 -40.17 -11.14 1.28
C SER A 173 -39.52 -12.22 2.14
N GLY A 174 -39.55 -12.07 3.46
CA GLY A 174 -38.78 -12.90 4.38
C GLY A 174 -37.32 -12.46 4.52
N MET A 175 -36.72 -12.85 5.64
CA MET A 175 -35.34 -12.51 6.03
C MET A 175 -34.59 -13.78 6.41
N TYR A 176 -33.27 -13.72 6.34
CA TYR A 176 -32.35 -14.70 6.92
C TYR A 176 -31.43 -14.00 7.92
N PHE A 177 -31.02 -14.72 8.96
CA PHE A 177 -29.99 -14.26 9.89
C PHE A 177 -28.73 -15.09 9.70
N VAL A 178 -27.70 -14.50 9.09
CA VAL A 178 -26.40 -15.14 8.91
C VAL A 178 -25.60 -14.96 10.19
N LYS A 179 -25.19 -16.06 10.83
CA LYS A 179 -24.46 -16.05 12.10
C LYS A 179 -22.98 -15.71 11.88
N ILE A 180 -22.47 -14.72 12.62
CA ILE A 180 -21.10 -14.20 12.44
C ILE A 180 -20.20 -14.25 13.68
N ASP A 181 -20.77 -14.54 14.85
CA ASP A 181 -20.03 -14.69 16.12
C ASP A 181 -19.17 -15.95 16.23
N SER A 182 -19.10 -16.77 15.18
CA SER A 182 -18.46 -18.07 15.20
C SER A 182 -17.27 -18.17 14.24
N ARG A 183 -16.42 -19.16 14.49
CA ARG A 183 -15.28 -19.50 13.60
C ARG A 183 -15.72 -19.81 12.17
N LYS A 184 -16.99 -20.21 11.95
CA LYS A 184 -17.55 -20.47 10.62
C LYS A 184 -17.66 -19.23 9.74
N TRP A 185 -17.81 -18.05 10.34
CA TRP A 185 -17.70 -16.78 9.62
C TRP A 185 -16.27 -16.24 9.68
N LEU A 186 -15.69 -16.17 10.88
CA LEU A 186 -14.39 -15.54 11.10
C LEU A 186 -13.25 -16.24 10.33
N GLY A 187 -13.26 -17.57 10.22
CA GLY A 187 -12.24 -18.33 9.49
C GLY A 187 -12.18 -17.96 8.01
N PRO A 188 -13.26 -18.15 7.23
CA PRO A 188 -13.34 -17.69 5.84
C PRO A 188 -13.12 -16.18 5.67
N TYR A 189 -13.63 -15.36 6.59
CA TYR A 189 -13.47 -13.90 6.51
C TYR A 189 -11.99 -13.48 6.64
N GLU A 190 -11.27 -14.06 7.59
CA GLU A 190 -9.83 -13.84 7.76
C GLU A 190 -9.02 -14.46 6.61
N SER A 191 -9.46 -15.57 6.00
CA SER A 191 -8.79 -16.11 4.81
C SER A 191 -8.89 -15.18 3.60
N VAL A 192 -10.03 -14.50 3.40
CA VAL A 192 -10.16 -13.48 2.35
C VAL A 192 -9.26 -12.26 2.61
N LYS A 193 -9.03 -11.88 3.87
CA LYS A 193 -8.01 -10.86 4.19
C LYS A 193 -6.60 -11.31 3.85
N ARG A 194 -6.25 -12.58 4.11
CA ARG A 194 -4.96 -13.15 3.70
C ARG A 194 -4.84 -13.20 2.18
N TYR A 195 -5.90 -13.57 1.46
CA TYR A 195 -5.95 -13.49 0.00
C TYR A 195 -5.64 -12.08 -0.51
N ARG A 196 -6.20 -11.02 0.09
CA ARG A 196 -5.88 -9.64 -0.30
C ARG A 196 -4.38 -9.33 -0.18
N ARG A 197 -3.76 -9.79 0.92
CA ARG A 197 -2.33 -9.57 1.20
C ARG A 197 -1.41 -10.39 0.32
N LEU A 198 -1.82 -11.61 -0.01
CA LEU A 198 -1.00 -12.56 -0.73
C LEU A 198 -1.23 -12.49 -2.24
N VAL A 199 -2.46 -12.30 -2.69
CA VAL A 199 -2.83 -12.39 -4.10
C VAL A 199 -3.24 -11.03 -4.65
N ASP A 200 -4.27 -10.39 -4.11
CA ASP A 200 -4.90 -9.22 -4.75
C ASP A 200 -4.99 -8.00 -3.83
N THR A 201 -4.05 -7.06 -3.97
CA THR A 201 -4.01 -5.82 -3.18
C THR A 201 -5.06 -4.81 -3.66
N THR A 202 -5.56 -4.93 -4.89
CA THR A 202 -6.59 -4.02 -5.40
C THR A 202 -7.98 -4.28 -4.85
N MET A 203 -8.18 -5.48 -4.31
CA MET A 203 -9.43 -5.82 -3.65
C MET A 203 -9.57 -4.96 -2.40
N MET A 204 -10.46 -3.96 -2.45
CA MET A 204 -10.79 -3.14 -1.28
C MET A 204 -11.38 -4.00 -0.16
N GLU A 205 -11.63 -3.40 1.01
CA GLU A 205 -12.47 -4.07 2.01
C GLU A 205 -13.80 -4.51 1.40
N VAL A 206 -14.05 -5.82 1.49
CA VAL A 206 -15.21 -6.46 0.90
C VAL A 206 -16.44 -6.11 1.74
N ASP A 207 -17.33 -5.31 1.18
CA ASP A 207 -18.59 -4.91 1.80
C ASP A 207 -19.76 -5.81 1.38
N LYS A 208 -19.60 -6.60 0.31
CA LYS A 208 -20.59 -7.54 -0.23
C LYS A 208 -20.03 -8.95 -0.34
N TRP A 209 -20.77 -9.89 0.22
CA TRP A 209 -20.40 -11.31 0.25
C TRP A 209 -21.51 -12.15 -0.37
N THR A 210 -21.12 -13.21 -1.07
CA THR A 210 -22.02 -14.33 -1.38
C THR A 210 -21.75 -15.44 -0.36
N VAL A 211 -22.77 -15.82 0.39
CA VAL A 211 -22.65 -16.80 1.48
C VAL A 211 -23.33 -18.09 1.07
N LEU A 212 -22.59 -19.20 1.11
CA LEU A 212 -23.19 -20.53 1.18
C LEU A 212 -23.23 -20.95 2.64
N GLY A 213 -24.41 -21.28 3.14
CA GLY A 213 -24.58 -21.71 4.53
C GLY A 213 -25.70 -22.72 4.70
N GLU A 214 -25.65 -23.42 5.83
CA GLU A 214 -26.68 -24.37 6.25
C GLU A 214 -27.68 -23.67 7.16
N ILE A 215 -28.96 -23.88 6.92
CA ILE A 215 -30.01 -23.40 7.81
C ILE A 215 -30.08 -24.34 9.02
N LYS A 216 -29.68 -23.85 10.19
CA LYS A 216 -29.56 -24.68 11.40
C LYS A 216 -30.73 -24.56 12.36
N ASP A 217 -31.35 -23.39 12.40
CA ASP A 217 -32.35 -23.06 13.41
C ASP A 217 -33.23 -21.90 12.93
N ILE A 218 -34.14 -21.47 13.79
CA ILE A 218 -34.97 -20.28 13.64
C ILE A 218 -34.73 -19.40 14.86
N ALA A 219 -34.50 -18.11 14.63
CA ALA A 219 -34.38 -17.16 15.73
C ALA A 219 -35.43 -16.06 15.59
N MET A 220 -35.93 -15.60 16.73
CA MET A 220 -36.76 -14.41 16.84
C MET A 220 -35.88 -13.26 17.32
N GLU A 221 -35.50 -12.37 16.41
CA GLU A 221 -34.56 -11.29 16.70
C GLU A 221 -35.07 -9.93 16.23
N GLN A 222 -34.51 -8.89 16.83
CA GLN A 222 -34.70 -7.50 16.38
C GLN A 222 -33.44 -7.08 15.58
N PRO A 223 -33.52 -7.05 14.23
CA PRO A 223 -32.39 -6.77 13.35
C PRO A 223 -32.09 -5.26 13.30
N GLU A 224 -31.65 -4.71 14.43
CA GLU A 224 -31.27 -3.31 14.59
C GLU A 224 -29.91 -3.21 15.30
N ALA A 225 -29.02 -2.38 14.76
CA ALA A 225 -27.68 -2.19 15.32
C ALA A 225 -27.66 -1.37 16.62
N GLY A 226 -28.72 -0.62 16.93
CA GLY A 226 -28.78 0.26 18.10
C GLY A 226 -28.99 -0.50 19.43
N GLN A 227 -28.42 0.03 20.53
CA GLN A 227 -28.63 -0.52 21.88
C GLN A 227 -30.09 -0.48 22.32
N ASN A 228 -30.81 0.59 21.94
CA ASN A 228 -32.25 0.71 22.14
C ASN A 228 -32.97 0.24 20.87
N LYS A 229 -33.38 -1.02 20.86
CA LYS A 229 -34.11 -1.62 19.74
C LYS A 229 -35.57 -1.20 19.80
N VAL A 230 -36.08 -0.60 18.74
CA VAL A 230 -37.43 0.00 18.67
C VAL A 230 -38.34 -0.79 17.72
N GLY A 231 -37.77 -1.45 16.71
CA GLY A 231 -38.52 -2.27 15.77
C GLY A 231 -39.05 -3.58 16.40
N PRO A 232 -40.16 -4.13 15.89
CA PRO A 232 -40.68 -5.38 16.42
C PRO A 232 -39.78 -6.56 15.98
N PRO A 233 -39.71 -7.63 16.79
CA PRO A 233 -38.93 -8.81 16.46
C PRO A 233 -39.45 -9.50 15.20
N VAL A 234 -38.56 -10.23 14.54
CA VAL A 234 -38.83 -10.99 13.31
C VAL A 234 -38.32 -12.40 13.52
N PHE A 235 -39.16 -13.40 13.22
CA PHE A 235 -38.69 -14.77 13.11
C PHE A 235 -38.04 -14.98 11.74
N ALA A 236 -36.83 -15.54 11.73
CA ALA A 236 -36.11 -15.83 10.50
C ALA A 236 -35.26 -17.09 10.63
N PRO A 237 -35.03 -17.84 9.55
CA PRO A 237 -34.07 -18.93 9.54
C PRO A 237 -32.65 -18.42 9.82
N VAL A 238 -31.93 -19.15 10.66
CA VAL A 238 -30.53 -18.89 11.02
C VAL A 238 -29.62 -19.70 10.11
N VAL A 239 -28.74 -19.00 9.42
CA VAL A 239 -27.78 -19.56 8.46
C VAL A 239 -26.39 -19.59 9.10
N GLU A 240 -25.83 -20.79 9.24
CA GLU A 240 -24.41 -20.96 9.58
C GLU A 240 -23.58 -21.04 8.31
N PRO A 241 -22.63 -20.11 8.08
CA PRO A 241 -21.79 -20.13 6.89
C PRO A 241 -20.94 -21.41 6.82
N ILE A 242 -20.72 -21.89 5.60
CA ILE A 242 -19.71 -22.92 5.32
C ILE A 242 -18.64 -22.41 4.35
N ALA A 243 -18.99 -21.43 3.52
CA ALA A 243 -18.07 -20.75 2.63
C ALA A 243 -18.52 -19.30 2.37
N LEU A 244 -17.52 -18.43 2.16
CA LEU A 244 -17.71 -17.03 1.76
C LEU A 244 -17.08 -16.83 0.39
N TYR A 245 -17.88 -16.37 -0.57
CA TYR A 245 -17.45 -16.13 -1.93
C TYR A 245 -17.47 -14.63 -2.26
N VAL A 246 -16.39 -14.17 -2.87
CA VAL A 246 -16.28 -12.84 -3.47
C VAL A 246 -16.16 -13.05 -4.98
N PRO A 247 -17.25 -12.83 -5.74
CA PRO A 247 -17.29 -13.11 -7.17
C PRO A 247 -16.14 -12.46 -7.94
N GLY A 248 -15.45 -13.24 -8.77
CA GLY A 248 -14.32 -12.77 -9.57
C GLY A 248 -13.00 -12.60 -8.80
N HIS A 249 -12.96 -12.94 -7.51
CA HIS A 249 -11.75 -12.84 -6.69
C HIS A 249 -11.42 -14.15 -5.98
N VAL A 250 -12.21 -14.52 -4.97
CA VAL A 250 -11.79 -15.57 -4.02
C VAL A 250 -12.96 -16.29 -3.38
N LEU A 251 -12.74 -17.58 -3.10
CA LEU A 251 -13.60 -18.42 -2.26
C LEU A 251 -12.87 -18.79 -0.96
N GLY A 252 -13.45 -18.45 0.18
CA GLY A 252 -12.99 -18.80 1.51
C GLY A 252 -13.82 -19.94 2.12
N TYR A 253 -13.14 -20.88 2.77
CA TYR A 253 -13.72 -22.06 3.42
C TYR A 253 -13.49 -22.05 4.92
N TYR A 254 -14.46 -22.61 5.64
CA TYR A 254 -14.29 -22.93 7.05
C TYR A 254 -13.63 -24.32 7.18
N ASN A 255 -12.65 -24.43 8.07
CA ASN A 255 -12.04 -25.71 8.42
C ASN A 255 -11.77 -25.77 9.93
N ALA A 256 -12.44 -26.66 10.64
CA ALA A 256 -12.31 -26.80 12.09
C ALA A 256 -10.93 -27.31 12.54
N ASP A 257 -10.23 -28.05 11.67
CA ASP A 257 -8.97 -28.72 11.98
C ASP A 257 -7.75 -27.79 11.79
N MET A 258 -7.94 -26.63 11.17
CA MET A 258 -6.89 -25.64 10.97
C MET A 258 -6.84 -24.64 12.13
N GLU A 259 -5.64 -24.24 12.52
CA GLU A 259 -5.43 -23.22 13.56
C GLU A 259 -6.13 -21.90 13.22
N THR A 260 -6.06 -21.47 11.96
CA THR A 260 -6.73 -20.28 11.43
C THR A 260 -8.23 -20.44 11.25
N SER A 261 -8.77 -21.65 11.47
CA SER A 261 -10.18 -22.02 11.30
C SER A 261 -10.75 -21.80 9.88
N GLY A 262 -9.92 -21.46 8.90
CA GLY A 262 -10.35 -21.25 7.52
C GLY A 262 -9.19 -20.97 6.59
N TYR A 263 -9.43 -21.20 5.31
CA TYR A 263 -8.47 -21.03 4.23
C TYR A 263 -9.17 -20.47 2.99
N PHE A 264 -8.42 -19.97 2.02
CA PHE A 264 -8.98 -19.66 0.69
C PHE A 264 -8.53 -20.67 -0.35
N GLU A 265 -9.29 -20.79 -1.43
CA GLU A 265 -9.02 -21.76 -2.50
C GLU A 265 -7.59 -21.64 -3.04
N GLY A 266 -6.78 -22.67 -2.83
CA GLY A 266 -5.37 -22.72 -3.23
C GLY A 266 -4.37 -21.98 -2.34
N GLU A 267 -4.73 -21.59 -1.12
CA GLU A 267 -3.87 -20.80 -0.23
C GLU A 267 -2.46 -21.40 -0.01
N ASP A 268 -2.36 -22.72 0.06
CA ASP A 268 -1.12 -23.48 0.26
C ASP A 268 -0.16 -23.43 -0.95
N GLU A 269 -0.68 -23.20 -2.16
CA GLU A 269 0.11 -23.12 -3.39
C GLU A 269 0.78 -21.74 -3.56
N VAL A 270 0.24 -20.68 -2.95
CA VAL A 270 0.68 -19.29 -3.18
C VAL A 270 2.17 -19.12 -2.86
N ALA A 271 2.63 -19.66 -1.74
CA ALA A 271 4.02 -19.55 -1.32
C ALA A 271 4.98 -20.15 -2.35
N GLY A 272 4.66 -21.35 -2.86
CA GLY A 272 5.47 -22.03 -3.86
C GLY A 272 5.54 -21.28 -5.20
N ILE A 273 4.45 -20.65 -5.62
CA ILE A 273 4.42 -19.82 -6.84
C ILE A 273 5.34 -18.61 -6.67
N LYS A 274 5.20 -17.89 -5.55
CA LYS A 274 5.93 -16.65 -5.27
C LYS A 274 7.42 -16.84 -5.02
N GLU A 275 7.83 -18.01 -4.54
CA GLU A 275 9.24 -18.33 -4.25
C GLU A 275 10.16 -18.13 -5.46
N SER A 276 9.61 -18.28 -6.68
CA SER A 276 10.30 -18.05 -7.94
C SER A 276 10.38 -16.58 -8.37
N TRP A 277 9.60 -15.71 -7.75
CA TRP A 277 9.52 -14.27 -8.07
C TRP A 277 10.40 -13.41 -7.18
N TYR A 278 10.85 -13.95 -6.05
CA TYR A 278 11.66 -13.20 -5.10
C TYR A 278 13.04 -12.90 -5.66
N THR A 279 13.33 -11.61 -5.86
CA THR A 279 14.67 -11.15 -6.28
C THR A 279 15.68 -11.42 -5.18
N GLU A 280 15.28 -11.20 -3.93
CA GLU A 280 16.10 -11.39 -2.73
C GLU A 280 15.34 -12.28 -1.75
N LYS A 281 16.05 -13.20 -1.08
CA LYS A 281 15.42 -14.15 -0.13
C LYS A 281 15.85 -13.93 1.32
N ALA A 282 16.94 -13.20 1.51
CA ALA A 282 17.49 -12.90 2.83
C ALA A 282 18.19 -11.54 2.81
N VAL A 283 18.33 -10.94 3.99
CA VAL A 283 19.13 -9.73 4.18
C VAL A 283 20.56 -10.16 4.53
N PRO A 284 21.59 -9.75 3.77
CA PRO A 284 22.99 -10.01 4.13
C PRO A 284 23.36 -9.35 5.47
N GLU A 285 24.27 -9.98 6.23
CA GLU A 285 24.72 -9.44 7.52
C GLU A 285 25.55 -8.15 7.37
N ASP A 286 26.29 -8.02 6.26
CA ASP A 286 27.14 -6.87 5.92
C ASP A 286 26.45 -5.88 4.95
N VAL A 287 25.12 -5.94 4.84
CA VAL A 287 24.33 -5.12 3.91
C VAL A 287 24.61 -3.62 4.11
N SER A 288 24.76 -2.87 3.01
CA SER A 288 24.88 -1.40 3.09
C SER A 288 23.51 -0.76 3.42
N PRO A 289 23.48 0.45 4.01
CA PRO A 289 22.25 1.21 4.22
C PRO A 289 21.35 1.29 2.96
N GLU A 290 21.95 1.60 1.82
CA GLU A 290 21.27 1.75 0.54
C GLU A 290 20.66 0.43 0.08
N LYS A 291 21.47 -0.64 0.08
CA LYS A 291 21.03 -1.96 -0.34
C LYS A 291 19.93 -2.50 0.56
N LEU A 292 19.96 -2.22 1.87
CA LEU A 292 18.88 -2.58 2.78
C LEU A 292 17.55 -1.90 2.40
N VAL A 293 17.58 -0.62 2.04
CA VAL A 293 16.38 0.11 1.58
C VAL A 293 15.86 -0.45 0.26
N GLU A 294 16.74 -0.87 -0.65
CA GLU A 294 16.36 -1.55 -1.89
C GLU A 294 15.72 -2.91 -1.64
N ILE A 295 16.30 -3.73 -0.75
CA ILE A 295 15.74 -5.03 -0.35
C ILE A 295 14.37 -4.81 0.30
N PHE A 296 14.25 -3.83 1.20
CA PHE A 296 13.00 -3.49 1.88
C PHE A 296 11.90 -3.08 0.88
N ARG A 297 12.24 -2.21 -0.08
CA ARG A 297 11.36 -1.81 -1.19
C ARG A 297 10.92 -3.03 -2.01
N GLN A 298 11.87 -3.90 -2.36
CA GLN A 298 11.59 -5.05 -3.21
C GLN A 298 10.73 -6.10 -2.49
N ALA A 299 10.98 -6.34 -1.21
CA ALA A 299 10.17 -7.22 -0.37
C ALA A 299 8.70 -6.77 -0.35
N ILE A 300 8.45 -5.46 -0.31
CA ILE A 300 7.11 -4.88 -0.44
C ILE A 300 6.56 -5.18 -1.83
N LYS A 301 7.22 -4.76 -2.91
CA LYS A 301 6.74 -4.98 -4.28
C LYS A 301 6.39 -6.44 -4.57
N GLU A 302 7.20 -7.38 -4.09
CA GLU A 302 7.03 -8.82 -4.33
C GLU A 302 6.11 -9.52 -3.33
N LYS A 303 5.52 -8.79 -2.38
CA LYS A 303 4.69 -9.33 -1.29
C LYS A 303 5.41 -10.42 -0.49
N ASN A 304 6.71 -10.24 -0.22
CA ASN A 304 7.53 -11.08 0.65
C ASN A 304 7.50 -10.54 2.09
N TYR A 305 6.46 -10.92 2.84
CA TYR A 305 6.25 -10.41 4.19
C TYR A 305 7.40 -10.78 5.13
N ASP A 306 7.92 -12.01 5.04
CA ASP A 306 9.00 -12.48 5.91
C ASP A 306 10.29 -11.68 5.71
N LEU A 307 10.64 -11.35 4.45
CA LEU A 307 11.79 -10.50 4.16
C LEU A 307 11.56 -9.04 4.58
N TYR A 308 10.37 -8.49 4.34
CA TYR A 308 9.99 -7.14 4.79
C TYR A 308 10.14 -7.01 6.30
N VAL A 309 9.62 -8.01 7.01
CA VAL A 309 9.78 -8.20 8.44
C VAL A 309 11.29 -8.29 8.73
N ASN A 310 12.08 -9.19 8.14
CA ASN A 310 13.52 -9.32 8.43
C ASN A 310 14.35 -8.02 8.23
N CYS A 311 13.90 -7.10 7.36
CA CYS A 311 14.53 -5.78 7.19
C CYS A 311 14.32 -4.82 8.38
N ILE A 312 13.27 -5.00 9.18
CA ILE A 312 12.88 -4.10 10.26
C ILE A 312 13.46 -4.59 11.59
N GLN A 313 13.83 -3.65 12.46
CA GLN A 313 14.45 -3.95 13.77
C GLN A 313 13.59 -4.95 14.60
N PRO A 314 14.20 -5.96 15.25
CA PRO A 314 13.48 -7.01 15.97
C PRO A 314 12.59 -6.50 17.11
N GLU A 315 12.94 -5.38 17.74
CA GLU A 315 12.20 -4.78 18.86
C GLU A 315 10.79 -4.33 18.47
N ARG A 316 10.52 -4.19 17.17
CA ARG A 316 9.19 -3.87 16.62
C ARG A 316 8.29 -5.09 16.43
N ARG A 317 8.66 -6.25 16.99
CA ARG A 317 7.89 -7.50 16.93
C ARG A 317 7.70 -8.17 18.28
N GLN A 318 7.97 -7.47 19.37
CA GLN A 318 8.00 -8.11 20.69
C GLN A 318 6.60 -8.35 21.25
N ASN A 319 5.55 -7.74 20.68
CA ASN A 319 4.19 -7.92 21.15
C ASN A 319 3.14 -7.84 20.02
N PRO A 320 1.91 -8.36 20.26
CA PRO A 320 0.85 -8.40 19.24
C PRO A 320 0.42 -7.04 18.70
N ILE A 321 0.52 -5.97 19.50
CA ILE A 321 0.16 -4.61 19.06
C ILE A 321 1.16 -4.14 18.00
N GLN A 322 2.46 -4.38 18.23
CA GLN A 322 3.50 -4.03 17.27
C GLN A 322 3.41 -4.88 15.99
N GLU A 323 3.07 -6.16 16.08
CA GLU A 323 2.81 -6.99 14.91
C GLU A 323 1.62 -6.49 14.10
N SER A 324 0.53 -6.11 14.77
CA SER A 324 -0.63 -5.50 14.12
C SER A 324 -0.27 -4.18 13.42
N GLN A 325 0.58 -3.36 14.04
CA GLN A 325 1.07 -2.13 13.44
C GLN A 325 1.95 -2.39 12.20
N LEU A 326 2.82 -3.41 12.24
CA LEU A 326 3.61 -3.85 11.08
C LEU A 326 2.72 -4.27 9.91
N LEU A 327 1.68 -5.06 10.18
CA LEU A 327 0.70 -5.48 9.19
C LEU A 327 -0.06 -4.29 8.60
N TYR A 328 -0.43 -3.30 9.41
CA TYR A 328 -1.08 -2.08 8.93
C TYR A 328 -0.20 -1.32 7.92
N TYR A 329 1.07 -1.08 8.26
CA TYR A 329 1.97 -0.37 7.35
C TYR A 329 2.39 -1.22 6.14
N TRP A 330 2.45 -2.55 6.31
CA TRP A 330 2.58 -3.46 5.18
C TRP A 330 1.45 -3.26 4.17
N ASP A 331 0.19 -3.37 4.60
CA ASP A 331 -0.99 -3.19 3.74
C ASP A 331 -0.95 -1.81 3.06
N LEU A 332 -0.62 -0.75 3.81
CA LEU A 332 -0.53 0.61 3.30
C LEU A 332 0.58 0.80 2.25
N HIS A 333 1.73 0.14 2.41
CA HIS A 333 2.80 0.20 1.40
C HIS A 333 2.41 -0.53 0.12
N GLN A 334 1.72 -1.67 0.23
CA GLN A 334 1.20 -2.40 -0.94
C GLN A 334 0.25 -1.50 -1.74
N GLU A 335 -0.72 -0.86 -1.08
CA GLU A 335 -1.65 0.08 -1.71
C GLU A 335 -0.92 1.22 -2.43
N ARG A 336 0.10 1.80 -1.81
CA ARG A 336 0.89 2.88 -2.40
C ARG A 336 1.70 2.44 -3.61
N PHE A 337 2.33 1.26 -3.59
CA PHE A 337 3.06 0.73 -4.73
C PHE A 337 2.14 0.29 -5.87
N HIS A 338 0.87 0.03 -5.60
CA HIS A 338 -0.11 -0.29 -6.65
C HIS A 338 -0.79 0.98 -7.21
N GLY A 339 -1.02 2.00 -6.39
CA GLY A 339 -1.83 3.17 -6.75
C GLY A 339 -1.05 4.48 -6.95
N GLU A 340 -0.16 4.81 -6.03
CA GLU A 340 0.50 6.12 -5.98
C GLU A 340 1.78 6.16 -6.81
N TYR A 341 2.71 5.25 -6.57
CA TYR A 341 4.01 5.15 -7.26
C TYR A 341 4.33 3.70 -7.62
N VAL A 342 5.17 3.47 -8.62
CA VAL A 342 5.57 2.11 -9.05
C VAL A 342 7.01 1.78 -8.67
N HIS A 343 7.82 2.80 -8.42
CA HIS A 343 9.22 2.63 -8.07
C HIS A 343 9.72 3.73 -7.15
N ALA A 344 10.83 3.47 -6.46
CA ALA A 344 11.55 4.50 -5.71
C ALA A 344 13.05 4.25 -5.75
N ASN A 345 13.82 5.23 -6.23
CA ASN A 345 15.28 5.14 -6.28
C ASN A 345 15.90 5.56 -4.95
N VAL A 346 16.99 4.91 -4.56
CA VAL A 346 17.88 5.39 -3.51
C VAL A 346 18.82 6.44 -4.11
N VAL A 347 19.18 7.46 -3.33
CA VAL A 347 20.18 8.48 -3.70
C VAL A 347 21.43 8.26 -2.83
N PRO A 348 22.41 7.43 -3.27
CA PRO A 348 23.52 7.02 -2.43
C PRO A 348 24.40 8.18 -1.95
N GLU A 349 24.59 9.21 -2.78
CA GLU A 349 25.43 10.36 -2.40
C GLU A 349 24.82 11.21 -1.26
N ALA A 350 23.53 11.01 -0.98
CA ALA A 350 22.82 11.69 0.10
C ALA A 350 22.79 10.91 1.41
N THR A 351 23.30 9.67 1.44
CA THR A 351 23.35 8.88 2.67
C THR A 351 24.30 9.50 3.69
N LYS A 352 23.83 9.63 4.92
CA LYS A 352 24.65 10.12 6.05
C LYS A 352 24.57 9.14 7.20
N ILE A 353 25.72 8.67 7.66
CA ILE A 353 25.85 7.85 8.86
C ILE A 353 26.27 8.73 10.02
N THR A 354 25.61 8.59 11.16
CA THR A 354 25.93 9.30 12.39
C THR A 354 25.94 8.33 13.57
N VAL A 355 26.95 8.45 14.43
CA VAL A 355 26.98 7.75 15.72
C VAL A 355 26.12 8.55 16.71
N VAL A 356 25.09 7.92 17.27
CA VAL A 356 24.12 8.58 18.17
C VAL A 356 24.29 8.16 19.62
N LYS A 357 24.91 7.00 19.85
CA LYS A 357 25.33 6.51 21.17
C LYS A 357 26.65 5.76 21.02
N GLY A 358 27.50 5.82 22.03
CA GLY A 358 28.81 5.17 22.01
C GLY A 358 29.93 6.08 21.52
N TYR A 359 31.17 5.58 21.61
CA TYR A 359 32.35 6.30 21.13
C TYR A 359 32.39 6.36 19.60
N SER A 360 32.79 7.51 19.06
CA SER A 360 32.94 7.78 17.63
C SER A 360 34.28 8.46 17.39
N ASP A 361 35.10 7.89 16.52
CA ASP A 361 36.37 8.45 16.07
C ASP A 361 36.23 9.31 14.79
N GLU A 362 35.14 9.13 14.04
CA GLU A 362 34.93 9.76 12.72
C GLU A 362 34.76 11.29 12.72
N THR A 363 34.41 11.91 13.86
CA THR A 363 34.11 13.35 13.95
C THR A 363 35.04 14.15 14.86
N GLY A 364 35.95 13.52 15.60
CA GLY A 364 36.64 14.15 16.72
C GLY A 364 38.13 14.36 16.49
N LEU A 365 38.59 15.60 16.68
CA LEU A 365 39.99 15.95 16.99
C LEU A 365 40.60 14.99 18.02
N ASP A 366 39.78 14.39 18.89
CA ASP A 366 40.15 13.38 19.89
C ASP A 366 40.96 12.22 19.31
N SER A 367 40.67 11.73 18.09
CA SER A 367 41.43 10.65 17.47
C SER A 367 42.87 11.03 17.14
N TYR A 368 43.15 12.33 16.98
CA TYR A 368 44.49 12.88 16.81
C TYR A 368 45.28 12.89 18.13
N PHE A 369 44.61 13.02 19.28
CA PHE A 369 45.24 13.13 20.59
C PHE A 369 45.31 11.81 21.37
N LEU A 370 44.48 10.82 21.02
CA LEU A 370 44.34 9.57 21.73
C LEU A 370 45.02 8.41 21.00
N SER A 371 45.76 7.57 21.72
CA SER A 371 46.28 6.31 21.19
C SER A 371 45.15 5.29 20.95
N LYS A 372 45.37 4.29 20.08
CA LYS A 372 44.38 3.23 19.83
C LYS A 372 43.95 2.48 21.10
N GLU A 373 44.85 2.32 22.06
CA GLU A 373 44.54 1.68 23.36
C GLU A 373 43.64 2.55 24.24
N GLU A 374 43.83 3.88 24.22
CA GLU A 374 42.97 4.82 24.96
C GLU A 374 41.59 4.95 24.32
N GLN A 375 41.52 4.97 22.99
CA GLN A 375 40.27 4.93 22.24
C GLN A 375 39.46 3.65 22.56
N ALA A 376 40.13 2.49 22.64
CA ALA A 376 39.49 1.23 23.02
C ALA A 376 38.93 1.25 24.45
N LYS A 377 39.71 1.80 25.42
CA LYS A 377 39.24 1.96 26.82
C LYS A 377 38.07 2.93 26.94
N ILE A 378 38.06 3.99 26.13
CA ILE A 378 36.96 4.94 26.08
C ILE A 378 35.72 4.26 25.49
N ALA A 379 35.84 3.54 24.37
CA ALA A 379 34.75 2.77 23.80
C ALA A 379 34.14 1.78 24.80
N GLU A 380 34.97 1.06 25.57
CA GLU A 380 34.52 0.16 26.64
C GLU A 380 33.72 0.88 27.74
N ARG A 381 34.11 2.11 28.11
CA ARG A 381 33.38 2.93 29.09
C ARG A 381 32.06 3.48 28.58
N TYR A 382 31.98 3.82 27.29
CA TYR A 382 30.75 4.33 26.66
C TYR A 382 29.71 3.21 26.42
N GLY A 383 30.15 1.95 26.41
CA GLY A 383 29.29 0.79 26.23
C GLY A 383 28.86 0.62 24.77
N GLU A 384 27.59 0.30 24.56
CA GLU A 384 27.01 -0.02 23.26
C GLU A 384 27.07 1.15 22.26
N LYS A 385 27.64 0.89 21.07
CA LYS A 385 27.66 1.83 19.94
C LYS A 385 26.38 1.69 19.12
N VAL A 386 25.66 2.79 18.92
CA VAL A 386 24.46 2.83 18.07
C VAL A 386 24.67 3.86 16.98
N GLU A 387 24.45 3.43 15.74
CA GLU A 387 24.62 4.22 14.53
C GLU A 387 23.29 4.37 13.81
N TYR A 388 23.02 5.56 13.28
CA TYR A 388 21.92 5.81 12.37
C TYR A 388 22.43 6.11 10.98
N ALA A 389 21.76 5.56 9.97
CA ALA A 389 21.95 5.97 8.58
C ALA A 389 20.68 6.65 8.09
N SER A 390 20.80 7.86 7.56
CA SER A 390 19.71 8.57 6.88
C SER A 390 19.87 8.36 5.37
N VAL A 391 19.09 7.46 4.80
CA VAL A 391 19.07 7.16 3.35
C VAL A 391 17.95 7.94 2.68
N GLN A 392 18.22 8.57 1.55
CA GLN A 392 17.23 9.36 0.82
C GLN A 392 16.63 8.53 -0.34
N THR A 393 15.31 8.54 -0.48
CA THR A 393 14.57 7.91 -1.58
C THR A 393 13.80 8.94 -2.40
N VAL A 394 13.58 8.63 -3.68
CA VAL A 394 12.76 9.42 -4.61
C VAL A 394 11.79 8.48 -5.30
N SER A 395 10.49 8.71 -5.17
CA SER A 395 9.44 7.86 -5.75
C SER A 395 8.95 8.36 -7.10
N PHE A 396 8.50 7.44 -7.95
CA PHE A 396 8.10 7.70 -9.34
C PHE A 396 6.76 7.02 -9.66
N ASP A 397 5.88 7.73 -10.34
CA ASP A 397 4.61 7.19 -10.85
C ASP A 397 4.82 6.26 -12.05
N LYS A 398 3.73 5.66 -12.54
CA LYS A 398 3.73 4.77 -13.70
C LYS A 398 4.21 5.42 -15.01
N ASN A 399 4.21 6.75 -15.09
CA ASN A 399 4.71 7.50 -16.24
C ASN A 399 6.16 7.95 -16.02
N GLY A 400 6.80 7.49 -14.94
CA GLY A 400 8.17 7.84 -14.58
C GLY A 400 8.31 9.21 -13.94
N LYS A 401 7.21 9.90 -13.61
CA LYS A 401 7.25 11.23 -13.01
C LYS A 401 7.57 11.12 -11.52
N GLN A 402 8.54 11.91 -11.05
CA GLN A 402 8.83 12.02 -9.62
C GLN A 402 7.60 12.50 -8.84
N LEU A 403 7.32 11.83 -7.73
CA LEU A 403 6.27 12.20 -6.80
C LEU A 403 6.85 12.86 -5.54
N GLY A 404 6.36 14.06 -5.26
CA GLY A 404 6.73 14.79 -4.06
C GLY A 404 8.22 15.15 -3.99
N SER A 405 8.64 15.54 -2.79
CA SER A 405 10.05 15.77 -2.48
C SER A 405 10.71 14.47 -2.02
N PRO A 406 12.04 14.33 -2.20
CA PRO A 406 12.77 13.18 -1.69
C PRO A 406 12.52 12.94 -0.19
N VAL A 407 12.36 11.67 0.17
CA VAL A 407 12.02 11.24 1.53
C VAL A 407 13.25 10.65 2.21
N ARG A 408 13.43 10.94 3.51
CA ARG A 408 14.51 10.34 4.30
C ARG A 408 14.00 9.18 5.13
N ARG A 409 14.73 8.08 5.09
CA ARG A 409 14.49 6.87 5.88
C ARG A 409 15.66 6.67 6.82
N ASN A 410 15.36 6.54 8.11
CA ASN A 410 16.39 6.24 9.10
C ASN A 410 16.52 4.73 9.29
N LEU A 411 17.75 4.28 9.30
CA LEU A 411 18.17 2.93 9.63
C LEU A 411 18.95 2.97 10.94
N ILE A 412 19.02 1.83 11.61
CA ILE A 412 19.75 1.64 12.86
C ILE A 412 20.65 0.42 12.76
N ARG A 413 21.85 0.49 13.33
CA ARG A 413 22.64 -0.68 13.68
C ARG A 413 23.27 -0.49 15.05
N THR A 414 23.60 -1.62 15.67
CA THR A 414 24.21 -1.68 17.00
C THR A 414 25.53 -2.42 16.91
N ASN A 415 26.58 -1.89 17.55
CA ASN A 415 27.92 -2.47 17.66
C ASN A 415 28.51 -2.90 16.31
N GLY A 416 28.25 -2.15 15.23
CA GLY A 416 28.72 -2.48 13.89
C GLY A 416 28.06 -3.72 13.26
N GLY A 417 26.98 -4.25 13.86
CA GLY A 417 26.19 -5.33 13.30
C GLY A 417 25.35 -4.89 12.10
N ARG A 418 24.40 -5.74 11.71
CA ARG A 418 23.52 -5.51 10.55
C ARG A 418 22.68 -4.25 10.69
N TRP A 419 22.45 -3.56 9.57
CA TRP A 419 21.49 -2.46 9.50
C TRP A 419 20.03 -2.97 9.54
N TYR A 420 19.16 -2.17 10.14
CA TYR A 420 17.72 -2.40 10.19
C TYR A 420 16.95 -1.13 9.86
N VAL A 421 15.81 -1.27 9.19
CA VAL A 421 14.86 -0.18 8.97
C VAL A 421 14.21 0.19 10.30
N ARG A 422 14.42 1.43 10.74
CA ARG A 422 13.84 1.96 11.97
C ARG A 422 12.47 2.58 11.73
N ASP A 423 12.37 3.37 10.65
CA ASP A 423 11.19 4.16 10.28
C ASP A 423 10.45 3.49 9.11
N TYR A 424 9.93 2.30 9.35
CA TYR A 424 9.24 1.50 8.33
C TYR A 424 7.88 2.10 7.96
N GLU A 425 7.32 2.99 8.77
CA GLU A 425 6.01 3.62 8.58
C GLU A 425 5.99 4.65 7.43
N ILE A 426 7.17 5.21 7.10
CA ILE A 426 7.34 6.30 6.15
C ILE A 426 7.10 5.82 4.71
N ARG A 427 6.36 6.59 3.90
CA ARG A 427 6.16 6.33 2.45
C ARG A 427 7.45 6.47 1.65
N PHE A 428 7.56 5.81 0.49
CA PHE A 428 8.74 5.93 -0.37
C PHE A 428 8.83 7.24 -1.15
#